data_AF-A0A7R9X128-F1
#
_entry.id   AF-A0A7R9X128-F1
#
_cell.length_a   1.000
_cell.length_b   1.000
_cell.length_c   1.000
_cell.angle_alpha   90.00
_cell.angle_beta   90.00
_cell.angle_gamma   90.00
#
_symmetry.space_group_name_H-M   'P 1'
#
loop_
_entity.id
_entity.type
_entity.pdbx_description
1 polymer ?
#
loop_
_entity_poly.entity_id
_entity_poly.type
_entity_poly.pdbx_seq_one_letter_code
_entity_poly.pdbx_strand_id
1 'polypeptide(L)'
;THVITQAVKDYAVTDRGEWVKKWAGQAVICVDAIYWTAEAADGIENDTLNEFRLKCNSQIEELVMLIRGNLTQGHRVTLGALMTLDVHARDIVDLLCKKEIENVQDFGWLSQLRYYWMQET
;
A
#
# COMPACT_ATOMS: atom_id res chain seq x y z
N THR A 1 2.63 -15.01 -12.93
CA THR A 1 3.16 -15.04 -11.55
C THR A 1 4.57 -14.46 -11.44
N HIS A 2 5.52 -14.81 -12.33
CA HIS A 2 6.91 -14.31 -12.30
C HIS A 2 7.06 -12.77 -12.17
N VAL A 3 6.21 -11.98 -12.85
CA VAL A 3 6.25 -10.51 -12.78
C VAL A 3 5.90 -9.99 -11.39
N ILE A 4 4.85 -10.52 -10.75
CA ILE A 4 4.45 -10.10 -9.39
C ILE A 4 5.51 -10.50 -8.38
N THR A 5 6.05 -11.72 -8.46
CA THR A 5 7.14 -12.17 -7.59
C THR A 5 8.35 -11.24 -7.65
N GLN A 6 8.75 -10.82 -8.86
CA GLN A 6 9.86 -9.88 -9.03
C GLN A 6 9.52 -8.48 -8.52
N ALA A 7 8.29 -8.02 -8.76
CA ALA A 7 7.80 -6.72 -8.29
C ALA A 7 7.78 -6.63 -6.76
N VAL A 8 7.32 -7.67 -6.07
CA VAL A 8 7.36 -7.78 -4.60
C VAL A 8 8.79 -7.67 -4.10
N LYS A 9 9.73 -8.46 -4.65
CA LYS A 9 11.14 -8.42 -4.23
C LYS A 9 11.78 -7.04 -4.47
N ASP A 10 11.42 -6.39 -5.57
CA ASP A 10 11.95 -5.09 -5.96
C ASP A 10 11.41 -3.95 -5.10
N TYR A 11 10.18 -4.07 -4.58
CA TYR A 11 9.56 -3.06 -3.71
C TYR A 11 10.36 -2.85 -2.42
N ALA A 12 10.89 -3.93 -1.85
CA ALA A 12 11.67 -3.87 -0.61
C ALA A 12 12.99 -3.09 -0.72
N VAL A 13 13.51 -2.88 -1.93
CA VAL A 13 14.86 -2.33 -2.16
C VAL A 13 14.87 -1.09 -3.07
N THR A 14 13.72 -0.69 -3.58
CA THR A 14 13.57 0.47 -4.48
C THR A 14 12.72 1.52 -3.79
N ASP A 15 13.09 2.78 -3.96
CA ASP A 15 12.24 3.90 -3.56
C ASP A 15 10.83 3.78 -4.18
N ARG A 16 9.77 4.00 -3.39
CA ARG A 16 8.39 3.75 -3.83
C ARG A 16 8.05 4.59 -5.07
N GLY A 17 8.45 5.85 -5.11
CA GLY A 17 8.15 6.75 -6.21
C GLY A 17 8.81 6.35 -7.53
N GLU A 18 9.99 5.75 -7.48
CA GLU A 18 10.63 5.14 -8.65
C GLU A 18 10.05 3.76 -8.98
N TRP A 19 9.73 2.97 -7.96
CA TRP A 19 9.17 1.64 -8.11
C TRP A 19 7.83 1.67 -8.85
N VAL A 20 6.93 2.61 -8.53
CA VAL A 20 5.62 2.73 -9.20
C VAL A 20 5.70 3.09 -10.69
N LYS A 21 6.84 3.64 -11.15
CA LYS A 21 7.09 3.95 -12.57
C LYS A 21 7.68 2.76 -13.34
N LYS A 22 8.29 1.81 -12.63
CA LYS A 22 9.03 0.68 -13.20
C LYS A 22 8.13 -0.50 -13.55
N TRP A 23 7.05 -0.70 -12.80
CA TRP A 23 6.20 -1.89 -12.90
C TRP A 23 4.89 -1.62 -13.64
N ALA A 24 4.35 -2.68 -14.28
CA ALA A 24 3.05 -2.62 -14.93
C ALA A 24 1.95 -2.30 -13.91
N GLY A 25 0.93 -1.53 -14.30
CA GLY A 25 -0.03 -0.98 -13.33
C GLY A 25 -0.77 -2.01 -12.46
N GLN A 26 -1.10 -3.20 -12.99
CA GLN A 26 -1.69 -4.27 -12.19
C GLN A 26 -0.71 -4.86 -11.16
N ALA A 27 0.58 -4.92 -11.50
CA ALA A 27 1.62 -5.31 -10.55
C ALA A 27 1.81 -4.25 -9.46
N VAL A 28 1.79 -2.96 -9.85
CA VAL A 28 1.82 -1.83 -8.91
C VAL A 28 0.70 -1.94 -7.88
N ILE A 29 -0.55 -2.04 -8.34
CA ILE A 29 -1.73 -2.11 -7.47
C ILE A 29 -1.70 -3.34 -6.57
N CYS A 30 -1.35 -4.51 -7.11
CA CYS A 30 -1.36 -5.75 -6.35
C CYS A 30 -0.29 -5.79 -5.25
N VAL A 31 0.94 -5.38 -5.57
CA VAL A 31 2.04 -5.38 -4.60
C VAL A 31 1.85 -4.29 -3.56
N ASP A 32 1.33 -3.13 -3.94
CA ASP A 32 1.00 -2.09 -2.96
C ASP A 32 -0.02 -2.58 -1.92
N ALA A 33 -1.08 -3.26 -2.37
CA ALA A 33 -2.05 -3.87 -1.46
C ALA A 33 -1.45 -4.97 -0.55
N ILE A 34 -0.46 -5.72 -1.04
CA ILE A 34 0.29 -6.72 -0.25
C ILE A 34 1.07 -6.01 0.88
N TYR A 35 1.85 -4.98 0.53
CA TYR A 35 2.66 -4.26 1.52
C TYR A 35 1.81 -3.51 2.51
N TRP A 36 0.75 -2.83 2.05
CA TRP A 36 -0.20 -2.18 2.94
C TRP A 36 -0.84 -3.18 3.92
N THR A 37 -1.24 -4.37 3.45
CA THR A 37 -1.82 -5.41 4.31
C THR A 37 -0.82 -5.86 5.40
N ALA A 38 0.44 -6.08 5.02
CA ALA A 38 1.47 -6.51 5.94
C ALA A 38 1.80 -5.44 6.99
N GLU A 39 1.98 -4.19 6.55
CA GLU A 39 2.35 -3.07 7.43
C GLU A 39 1.19 -2.64 8.34
N ALA A 40 -0.06 -2.73 7.88
CA ALA A 40 -1.23 -2.50 8.72
C ALA A 40 -1.36 -3.57 9.82
N ALA A 41 -1.16 -4.85 9.47
CA ALA A 41 -1.21 -5.94 10.44
C ALA A 41 -0.08 -5.80 11.49
N ASP A 42 1.14 -5.50 11.05
CA ASP A 42 2.28 -5.24 11.93
C ASP A 42 2.02 -4.02 12.85
N GLY A 43 1.42 -2.96 12.31
CA GLY A 43 1.02 -1.78 13.07
C GLY A 43 -0.02 -2.08 14.15
N ILE A 44 -0.96 -2.99 13.90
CA ILE A 44 -1.94 -3.45 14.90
C ILE A 44 -1.23 -4.28 15.99
N GLU A 45 -0.42 -5.27 15.60
CA GLU A 45 0.20 -6.21 16.55
C GLU A 45 1.27 -5.54 17.45
N ASN A 46 1.95 -4.51 16.95
CA ASN A 46 3.02 -3.82 17.66
C ASN A 46 2.62 -2.45 18.23
N ASP A 47 1.33 -2.09 18.19
CA ASP A 47 0.84 -0.78 18.64
C ASP A 47 1.56 0.40 17.95
N THR A 48 1.78 0.28 16.64
CA THR A 48 2.42 1.31 15.79
C THR A 48 1.55 1.77 14.63
N LEU A 49 0.24 1.54 14.74
CA LEU A 49 -0.72 1.84 13.67
C LEU A 49 -0.80 3.36 13.37
N ASN A 50 -0.55 4.21 14.37
CA ASN A 50 -0.50 5.65 14.20
C ASN A 50 0.74 6.11 13.40
N GLU A 51 1.88 5.47 13.59
CA GLU A 51 3.10 5.69 12.81
C GLU A 51 2.86 5.25 11.36
N PHE A 52 2.22 4.10 11.16
CA PHE A 52 1.86 3.62 9.83
C PHE A 52 0.90 4.60 9.13
N ARG A 53 -0.07 5.16 9.83
CA ARG A 53 -0.98 6.21 9.34
C ARG A 53 -0.23 7.45 8.83
N LEU A 54 0.80 7.89 9.55
CA LEU A 54 1.66 9.00 9.13
C LEU A 54 2.46 8.64 7.87
N LYS A 55 2.95 7.40 7.78
CA LYS A 55 3.60 6.88 6.57
C LYS A 55 2.66 6.90 5.37
N CYS A 56 1.41 6.44 5.52
CA CYS A 56 0.41 6.51 4.44
C CYS A 56 0.20 7.94 3.94
N ASN A 57 0.09 8.92 4.85
CA ASN A 57 -0.04 10.33 4.46
C ASN A 57 1.17 10.81 3.64
N SER A 58 2.39 10.49 4.09
CA SER A 58 3.62 10.85 3.38
C SER A 58 3.68 10.20 1.98
N GLN A 59 3.27 8.94 1.85
CA GLN A 59 3.24 8.23 0.56
C GLN A 59 2.21 8.82 -0.41
N ILE A 60 1.06 9.27 0.08
CA ILE A 60 0.05 9.99 -0.71
C ILE A 60 0.61 11.32 -1.20
N GLU A 61 1.28 12.09 -0.34
CA GLU A 61 1.91 13.36 -0.72
C GLU A 61 2.97 13.18 -1.81
N GLU A 62 3.82 12.16 -1.68
CA GLU A 62 4.80 11.79 -2.70
C GLU A 62 4.12 11.45 -4.03
N LEU A 63 3.06 10.65 -3.99
CA LEU A 63 2.30 10.28 -5.19
C LEU A 63 1.63 11.50 -5.84
N VAL A 64 1.13 12.46 -5.07
CA VAL A 64 0.61 13.74 -5.59
C VAL A 64 1.71 14.49 -6.33
N MET A 65 2.93 14.54 -5.78
CA MET A 65 4.07 15.22 -6.42
C MET A 65 4.46 14.52 -7.74
N LEU A 66 4.45 13.20 -7.77
CA LEU A 66 4.70 12.42 -9.00
C LEU A 66 3.66 12.71 -10.08
N ILE A 67 2.37 12.73 -9.72
CA ILE A 67 1.27 12.99 -10.66
C ILE A 67 1.36 14.39 -11.26
N ARG A 68 1.77 15.38 -10.46
CA ARG A 68 1.99 16.77 -10.91
C ARG A 68 3.19 16.91 -11.84
N GLY A 69 4.11 15.94 -11.84
CA GLY A 69 5.26 15.90 -12.73
C GLY A 69 4.95 15.46 -14.17
N ASN A 70 6.03 15.25 -14.92
CA ASN A 70 5.97 14.74 -16.28
C ASN A 70 5.88 13.20 -16.29
N LEU A 71 4.69 12.70 -16.59
CA LEU A 71 4.40 11.27 -16.73
C LEU A 71 3.81 10.97 -18.11
N THR A 72 4.07 9.76 -18.59
CA THR A 72 3.39 9.20 -19.77
C THR A 72 1.90 9.01 -19.48
N GLN A 73 1.06 8.99 -20.52
CA GLN A 73 -0.38 8.79 -20.35
C GLN A 73 -0.70 7.48 -19.61
N GLY A 74 0.03 6.39 -19.91
CA GLY A 74 -0.12 5.10 -19.22
C GLY A 74 0.17 5.19 -17.73
N HIS A 75 1.30 5.82 -17.35
CA HIS A 75 1.65 5.99 -15.93
C HIS A 75 0.65 6.89 -15.20
N ARG A 76 0.08 7.92 -15.84
CA ARG A 76 -0.95 8.76 -15.21
C ARG A 76 -2.22 7.97 -14.87
N VAL A 77 -2.67 7.08 -15.75
CA VAL A 77 -3.84 6.23 -15.48
C VAL A 77 -3.57 5.31 -14.29
N THR A 78 -2.41 4.64 -14.27
CA THR A 78 -2.01 3.78 -13.17
C THR A 78 -1.89 4.53 -11.84
N LEU A 79 -1.20 5.66 -11.82
CA LEU A 79 -1.00 6.43 -10.58
C LEU A 79 -2.31 7.08 -10.09
N GLY A 80 -3.24 7.44 -10.98
CA GLY A 80 -4.57 7.88 -10.60
C GLY A 80 -5.40 6.78 -9.92
N ALA A 81 -5.32 5.54 -10.44
CA ALA A 81 -5.93 4.39 -9.79
C ALA A 81 -5.28 4.08 -8.44
N LEU A 82 -3.95 4.07 -8.38
CA LEU A 82 -3.18 3.88 -7.14
C LEU A 82 -3.54 4.94 -6.09
N MET A 83 -3.61 6.22 -6.46
CA MET A 83 -3.98 7.31 -5.55
C MET A 83 -5.35 7.08 -4.91
N THR A 84 -6.34 6.66 -5.69
CA THR A 84 -7.68 6.35 -5.16
C THR A 84 -7.63 5.22 -4.13
N LEU A 85 -6.80 4.21 -4.39
CA LEU A 85 -6.61 3.08 -3.48
C LEU A 85 -5.85 3.49 -2.21
N ASP A 86 -4.75 4.25 -2.33
CA ASP A 86 -3.95 4.72 -1.20
C ASP A 86 -4.79 5.57 -0.22
N VAL A 87 -5.61 6.48 -0.75
CA VAL A 87 -6.51 7.30 0.08
C VAL A 87 -7.51 6.44 0.84
N HIS A 88 -8.12 5.46 0.17
CA HIS A 88 -9.05 4.53 0.82
C HIS A 88 -8.35 3.68 1.88
N ALA A 89 -7.15 3.17 1.58
CA ALA A 89 -6.34 2.37 2.48
C ALA A 89 -5.92 3.18 3.73
N ARG A 90 -5.54 4.45 3.56
CA ARG A 90 -5.28 5.39 4.67
C ARG A 90 -6.54 5.61 5.51
N ASP A 91 -7.69 5.82 4.89
CA ASP A 91 -8.95 6.04 5.60
C ASP A 91 -9.34 4.82 6.46
N ILE A 92 -9.02 3.60 6.02
CA ILE A 92 -9.15 2.38 6.81
C ILE A 92 -8.21 2.44 8.02
N VAL A 93 -6.92 2.80 7.84
CA VAL A 93 -5.97 2.93 8.96
C VAL A 93 -6.46 3.97 9.98
N ASP A 94 -6.94 5.13 9.51
CA ASP A 94 -7.56 6.16 10.36
C ASP A 94 -8.75 5.61 11.15
N LEU A 95 -9.60 4.79 10.51
CA LEU A 95 -10.74 4.16 11.17
C LEU A 95 -10.31 3.15 12.23
N LEU A 96 -9.30 2.33 11.95
CA LEU A 96 -8.76 1.34 12.88
C LEU A 96 -8.12 2.02 14.10
N CYS A 97 -7.34 3.10 13.90
CA CYS A 97 -6.83 3.92 15.00
C CYS A 97 -7.96 4.49 15.87
N LYS A 98 -9.00 5.05 15.26
CA LYS A 98 -10.15 5.63 15.98
C LYS A 98 -10.97 4.59 16.77
N LYS A 99 -10.95 3.34 16.31
CA LYS A 99 -11.61 2.22 16.97
C LYS A 99 -10.72 1.50 17.99
N GLU A 100 -9.46 1.95 18.14
CA GLU A 100 -8.50 1.35 19.07
C GLU A 100 -8.33 -0.15 18.80
N ILE A 101 -8.17 -0.52 17.53
CA ILE A 101 -7.97 -1.92 17.14
C ILE A 101 -6.54 -2.35 17.46
N GLU A 102 -6.39 -3.24 18.43
CA GLU A 102 -5.10 -3.76 18.93
C GLU A 102 -4.87 -5.25 18.59
N ASN A 103 -5.83 -5.89 17.91
CA ASN A 103 -5.77 -7.32 17.60
C ASN A 103 -6.18 -7.58 16.15
N VAL A 104 -5.34 -8.31 15.41
CA VAL A 104 -5.61 -8.73 14.03
C VAL A 104 -6.78 -9.73 13.89
N GLN A 105 -7.29 -10.27 15.00
CA GLN A 105 -8.52 -11.06 15.04
C GLN A 105 -9.77 -10.20 15.25
N ASP A 106 -9.64 -8.89 15.43
CA ASP A 106 -10.78 -7.99 15.55
C ASP A 106 -11.54 -7.88 14.22
N PHE A 107 -12.87 -7.88 14.29
CA PHE A 107 -13.74 -7.78 13.11
C PHE A 107 -13.50 -6.51 12.28
N GLY A 108 -13.12 -5.41 12.91
CA GLY A 108 -12.75 -4.15 12.25
C GLY A 108 -11.64 -4.36 11.23
N TRP A 109 -10.61 -5.15 11.56
CA TRP A 109 -9.56 -5.54 10.63
C TRP A 109 -10.00 -6.69 9.71
N LEU A 110 -10.65 -7.72 10.26
CA LEU A 110 -11.05 -8.91 9.49
C LEU A 110 -12.03 -8.62 8.35
N SER A 111 -12.84 -7.56 8.47
CA SER A 111 -13.78 -7.11 7.43
C SER A 111 -13.12 -6.38 6.25
N GLN A 112 -11.84 -6.03 6.34
CA GLN A 112 -11.12 -5.35 5.26
C GLN A 112 -10.65 -6.33 4.18
N LEU A 113 -10.54 -5.87 2.93
CA LEU A 113 -9.90 -6.65 1.87
C LEU A 113 -8.38 -6.69 2.11
N ARG A 114 -7.80 -7.89 2.14
CA ARG A 114 -6.40 -8.11 2.48
C ARG A 114 -5.71 -8.98 1.44
N TYR A 115 -4.45 -8.66 1.15
CA TYR A 115 -3.62 -9.37 0.19
C TYR A 115 -2.45 -10.00 0.93
N TYR A 116 -2.35 -11.33 0.88
CA TYR A 116 -1.27 -12.08 1.50
C TYR A 116 -0.34 -12.63 0.44
N TRP A 117 0.95 -12.33 0.58
CA TRP A 117 1.99 -12.91 -0.25
C TRP A 117 2.51 -14.20 0.37
N MET A 118 2.03 -15.34 -0.13
CA MET A 118 2.58 -16.65 0.23
C MET A 118 3.67 -17.01 -0.79
N GLN A 119 4.92 -17.11 -0.33
CA GLN A 119 5.95 -17.77 -1.13
C GLN A 119 5.64 -19.27 -1.09
N GLU A 120 5.59 -19.90 -2.27
CA GLU A 120 5.60 -21.37 -2.33
C GLU A 120 6.89 -21.85 -1.64
N THR A 121 6.73 -22.60 -0.56
CA THR A 121 7.80 -23.40 0.08
C THR A 121 8.34 -24.45 -0.87
#